data_AF-A0A5K0XM71-F1
#
_entry.id   AF-A0A5K0XM71-F1
#
_cell.length_a   1.000
_cell.length_b   1.000
_cell.length_c   1.000
_cell.angle_alpha   90.00
_cell.angle_beta   90.00
_cell.angle_gamma   90.00
#
_symmetry.space_group_name_H-M   'P 1'
#
loop_
_entity.id
_entity.type
_entity.pdbx_description
1 polymer ?
#
loop_
_entity_poly.entity_id
_entity_poly.type
_entity_poly.pdbx_seq_one_letter_code
_entity_poly.pdbx_strand_id
1 'polypeptide(L)'
;YALVLVAAYNVLDLIGRYTPLIKILKISSRPILTLACLSRFLMIPAFYFTAKYGSQGWMIMLTSILGFTNGHLTVCVLTVAPKGYKVGLFAL
;
A
#
# COMPACT_ATOMS: atom_id res chain seq x y z
N TYR A 1 14.18 -17.78 6.20
CA TYR A 1 14.08 -16.30 6.32
C TYR A 1 13.43 -15.65 5.10
N ALA A 2 13.98 -15.80 3.89
CA ALA A 2 13.37 -15.22 2.68
C ALA A 2 11.89 -15.63 2.46
N LEU A 3 11.57 -16.92 2.64
CA LEU A 3 10.19 -17.42 2.59
C LEU A 3 9.25 -16.71 3.58
N VAL A 4 9.74 -16.36 4.76
CA VAL A 4 8.96 -15.65 5.79
C VAL A 4 8.67 -14.23 5.34
N LEU A 5 9.64 -13.53 4.75
CA LEU A 5 9.46 -12.18 4.21
C LEU A 5 8.46 -12.18 3.04
N VAL A 6 8.60 -13.12 2.11
CA VAL A 6 7.68 -13.28 0.97
C VAL A 6 6.27 -13.60 1.47
N ALA A 7 6.13 -14.54 2.41
CA ALA A 7 4.84 -14.89 2.98
C ALA A 7 4.20 -13.71 3.72
N ALA A 8 4.96 -13.04 4.60
CA ALA A 8 4.47 -11.88 5.34
C ALA A 8 4.02 -10.76 4.40
N TYR A 9 4.80 -10.46 3.36
CA TYR A 9 4.42 -9.47 2.35
C TYR A 9 3.09 -9.83 1.69
N ASN A 10 2.95 -11.04 1.17
CA ASN A 10 1.78 -11.45 0.39
C ASN A 10 0.52 -11.60 1.25
N VAL A 11 0.65 -12.12 2.48
CA VAL A 11 -0.49 -12.23 3.41
C VAL A 11 -1.00 -10.85 3.80
N LEU A 12 -0.11 -9.91 4.13
CA LEU A 12 -0.52 -8.55 4.47
C LEU A 12 -1.00 -7.76 3.25
N ASP A 13 -0.45 -8.01 2.04
CA ASP A 13 -0.98 -7.45 0.79
C ASP A 13 -2.41 -7.92 0.54
N LEU A 14 -2.69 -9.22 0.72
CA LEU A 14 -4.03 -9.75 0.60
C LEU A 14 -5.00 -9.09 1.59
N ILE A 15 -4.63 -9.01 2.87
CA ILE A 15 -5.43 -8.32 3.90
C ILE A 15 -5.66 -6.85 3.51
N GLY A 16 -4.59 -6.16 3.08
CA GLY A 16 -4.62 -4.77 2.66
C GLY A 16 -5.61 -4.51 1.53
N ARG A 17 -5.77 -5.44 0.56
CA ARG A 17 -6.74 -5.32 -0.54
C ARG A 17 -8.20 -5.35 -0.08
N TYR A 18 -8.49 -6.06 1.01
CA TYR A 18 -9.84 -6.12 1.58
C TYR A 18 -10.15 -4.92 2.48
N THR A 19 -9.15 -4.26 3.06
CA THR A 19 -9.33 -3.12 3.97
C THR A 19 -10.21 -1.98 3.40
N PRO A 20 -10.13 -1.57 2.12
CA PRO A 20 -10.99 -0.53 1.54
C PRO A 20 -12.48 -0.88 1.43
N LEU A 21 -12.86 -2.14 1.68
CA LEU A 21 -14.28 -2.52 1.83
C LEU A 21 -14.90 -1.86 3.06
N ILE A 22 -14.09 -1.61 4.09
CA ILE A 22 -14.50 -0.85 5.28
C ILE A 22 -14.49 0.62 4.90
N LYS A 23 -15.68 1.22 4.73
CA LYS A 23 -15.85 2.60 4.24
C LYS A 23 -15.01 3.65 4.99
N ILE A 24 -14.80 3.46 6.30
CA ILE A 24 -14.01 4.37 7.15
C ILE A 24 -12.52 4.34 6.77
N LEU A 25 -12.01 3.18 6.37
CA LEU A 25 -10.60 2.99 6.00
C LEU A 25 -10.34 3.30 4.52
N LYS A 26 -11.39 3.52 3.73
CA LYS A 26 -11.25 3.82 2.31
C LYS A 26 -10.80 5.27 2.10
N ILE A 27 -9.53 5.41 1.70
CA ILE A 27 -8.98 6.70 1.29
C ILE A 27 -9.59 7.10 -0.06
N SER A 28 -10.54 8.03 -0.03
CA SER A 28 -11.19 8.57 -1.24
C SER A 28 -10.58 9.89 -1.72
N SER A 29 -9.78 10.55 -0.88
CA SER A 29 -9.14 11.83 -1.20
C SER A 29 -7.87 11.64 -2.02
N ARG A 30 -7.83 12.22 -3.21
CA ARG A 30 -6.64 12.22 -4.10
C ARG A 30 -5.35 12.73 -3.44
N PRO A 31 -5.34 13.89 -2.75
CA PRO A 31 -4.09 14.41 -2.17
C PRO A 31 -3.55 13.50 -1.06
N ILE A 32 -4.43 12.88 -0.26
CA ILE A 32 -4.04 11.93 0.79
C ILE A 32 -3.47 10.66 0.15
N LEU A 33 -4.08 10.17 -0.91
CA LEU A 33 -3.62 9.00 -1.64
C LEU A 33 -2.24 9.23 -2.28
N THR A 34 -2.03 10.40 -2.90
CA THR A 34 -0.72 10.77 -3.45
C THR A 34 0.33 10.89 -2.34
N LEU A 35 -0.02 11.50 -1.20
CA LEU A 35 0.89 11.61 -0.06
C LEU A 35 1.25 10.24 0.53
N ALA A 36 0.28 9.34 0.63
CA ALA A 36 0.50 7.97 1.10
C ALA A 36 1.33 7.14 0.12
N CYS A 37 1.20 7.38 -1.19
CA CYS A 37 2.11 6.79 -2.18
C CYS A 37 3.53 7.35 -2.05
N LEU A 38 3.68 8.67 -1.83
CA LEU A 38 4.97 9.31 -1.65
C LEU A 38 5.68 8.87 -0.35
N SER A 39 4.93 8.63 0.73
CA SER A 39 5.53 8.16 1.99
C SER A 39 6.21 6.80 1.85
N ARG A 40 5.88 6.01 0.82
CA ARG A 40 6.56 4.74 0.51
C ARG A 40 8.04 4.93 0.16
N PHE A 41 8.44 6.09 -0.35
CA PHE A 41 9.85 6.39 -0.57
C PHE A 41 10.66 6.40 0.73
N LEU A 42 10.04 6.75 1.87
CA LEU A 42 10.68 6.69 3.19
C LEU A 42 10.96 5.25 3.64
N MET A 43 10.29 4.26 3.05
CA MET A 43 10.58 2.86 3.35
C MET A 43 11.94 2.43 2.81
N ILE A 44 12.44 3.04 1.73
CA ILE A 44 13.76 2.73 1.15
C ILE A 44 14.89 2.96 2.18
N PRO A 45 15.04 4.16 2.78
CA PRO A 45 16.05 4.37 3.82
C PRO A 45 15.75 3.55 5.09
N ALA A 46 14.47 3.30 5.42
CA ALA A 46 14.13 2.46 6.57
C ALA A 46 14.57 0.99 6.41
N PHE A 47 14.42 0.42 5.22
CA PHE A 47 14.93 -0.90 4.87
C PHE A 47 16.45 -0.94 4.92
N TYR A 48 17.12 0.08 4.39
CA TYR A 48 18.58 0.17 4.44
C TYR A 48 19.11 0.25 5.87
N PHE A 49 18.49 1.10 6.70
CA PHE A 49 18.84 1.21 8.12
C PHE A 49 18.61 -0.10 8.87
N THR A 50 17.47 -0.74 8.64
CA THR A 50 17.10 -2.01 9.29
C THR A 50 17.97 -3.16 8.83
N ALA A 51 18.43 -3.17 7.58
CA ALA A 51 19.39 -4.17 7.09
C ALA A 51 20.75 -4.07 7.80
N LYS A 52 21.15 -2.86 8.19
CA LYS A 52 22.47 -2.60 8.78
C LYS A 52 22.47 -2.65 10.32
N TYR A 53 21.38 -2.22 10.96
CA TYR A 53 21.31 -2.05 12.42
C TYR A 53 20.14 -2.79 13.06
N GLY A 54 19.19 -3.29 12.27
CA GLY A 54 17.98 -3.92 12.75
C GLY A 54 18.10 -5.44 12.87
N SER A 55 17.28 -6.02 13.74
CA SER A 55 17.14 -7.46 13.87
C SER A 55 16.17 -8.04 12.83
N GLN A 56 16.13 -9.37 12.75
CA GLN A 56 15.23 -10.11 11.85
C GLN A 56 13.76 -9.70 11.99
N GLY A 57 13.31 -9.38 13.21
CA GLY A 57 11.94 -8.96 13.49
C GLY A 57 11.59 -7.61 12.86
N TRP A 58 12.51 -6.65 12.90
CA TRP A 58 12.31 -5.32 12.30
C TRP A 58 12.15 -5.41 10.78
N MET A 59 12.92 -6.28 10.12
CA MET A 59 12.78 -6.51 8.68
C MET A 59 11.41 -7.10 8.34
N ILE A 60 10.96 -8.11 9.09
CA ILE A 60 9.63 -8.72 8.90
C ILE A 60 8.53 -7.68 9.10
N MET A 61 8.65 -6.81 10.12
CA MET A 61 7.69 -5.74 10.37
C MET A 61 7.64 -4.73 9.20
N LEU A 62 8.78 -4.24 8.73
CA LEU A 62 8.83 -3.32 7.58
C LEU A 62 8.27 -3.96 6.31
N THR A 63 8.61 -5.22 6.03
CA THR A 63 8.06 -5.98 4.90
C THR A 63 6.55 -6.20 5.01
N SER A 64 6.03 -6.41 6.23
CA SER A 64 4.60 -6.53 6.49
C SER A 64 3.85 -5.21 6.24
N ILE A 65 4.41 -4.09 6.72
CA ILE A 65 3.88 -2.74 6.45
C ILE A 65 3.91 -2.46 4.94
N LEU A 66 4.97 -2.88 4.25
CA LEU A 66 5.11 -2.71 2.81
C LEU A 66 4.02 -3.48 2.08
N GLY A 67 3.77 -4.74 2.45
CA GLY A 67 2.70 -5.58 1.90
C GLY A 67 1.34 -4.96 2.12
N PHE A 68 1.00 -4.61 3.37
CA PHE A 68 -0.30 -4.05 3.72
C PHE A 68 -0.60 -2.75 2.96
N THR A 69 0.34 -1.81 2.97
CA THR A 69 0.17 -0.55 2.25
C THR A 69 0.10 -0.78 0.73
N ASN A 70 0.62 -1.89 0.21
CA ASN A 70 0.63 -2.17 -1.22
C ASN A 70 -0.76 -2.59 -1.67
N GLY A 71 -1.32 -3.58 -0.97
CA GLY A 71 -2.68 -4.04 -1.21
C GLY A 71 -3.71 -2.93 -1.01
N HIS A 72 -3.57 -2.18 0.09
CA HIS A 72 -4.53 -1.12 0.43
C HIS A 72 -4.49 0.05 -0.54
N LEU A 73 -3.32 0.65 -0.78
CA LEU A 73 -3.21 1.82 -1.65
C LEU A 73 -3.52 1.48 -3.10
N THR A 74 -3.15 0.29 -3.59
CA THR A 74 -3.47 -0.14 -4.96
C THR A 74 -4.97 -0.20 -5.19
N VAL A 75 -5.72 -0.82 -4.28
CA VAL A 75 -7.19 -0.89 -4.40
C VAL A 75 -7.83 0.51 -4.27
N CYS A 76 -7.32 1.35 -3.36
CA CYS A 76 -7.78 2.74 -3.26
C CYS A 76 -7.52 3.53 -4.56
N VAL A 77 -6.33 3.43 -5.16
CA VAL A 77 -5.98 4.07 -6.44
C VAL A 77 -6.89 3.57 -7.56
N LEU A 78 -7.01 2.26 -7.74
CA LEU A 78 -7.81 1.67 -8.83
C LEU A 78 -9.30 2.00 -8.71
N THR A 79 -9.82 2.19 -7.49
CA THR A 79 -11.24 2.52 -7.29
C THR A 79 -11.54 4.03 -7.28
N VAL A 80 -10.54 4.88 -7.02
CA VAL A 80 -10.71 6.34 -6.94
C VAL A 80 -10.30 7.06 -8.23
N ALA A 81 -9.25 6.58 -8.92
CA ALA A 81 -8.77 7.16 -10.18
C ALA A 81 -9.84 7.26 -11.29
N PRO A 82 -10.66 6.23 -11.59
CA PRO A 82 -11.63 6.31 -12.68
C PRO A 82 -12.80 7.27 -12.41
N LYS A 83 -13.09 7.60 -11.15
CA LYS A 83 -14.18 8.54 -10.78
C LYS A 83 -13.91 9.99 -11.21
N GLY A 84 -12.70 10.30 -11.65
CA GLY A 84 -12.29 11.62 -12.13
C GLY A 84 -12.48 11.85 -13.61
N TYR A 85 -12.58 10.78 -14.39
CA TYR A 85 -12.88 10.88 -15.81
C TYR A 85 -14.39 10.96 -15.95
N LYS A 86 -14.92 12.15 -16.24
CA LYS A 86 -16.18 12.24 -16.97
C LYS A 86 -15.91 11.57 -18.32
N VAL A 87 -16.25 10.29 -18.46
CA VAL A 87 -16.38 9.69 -19.79
C VAL A 87 -17.37 10.58 -20.51
N GLY A 88 -16.94 11.17 -21.62
CA GLY A 88 -17.76 12.06 -22.42
C GLY A 88 -19.07 11.37 -22.76
N LEU A 89 -20.14 11.80 -22.11
CA LEU A 89 -21.51 11.65 -22.55
C LEU A 89 -21.71 12.60 -23.75
N PHE A 90 -20.99 12.31 -24.84
CA PHE A 90 -21.06 12.94 -26.16
C PHE A 90 -20.89 11.88 -27.26
N ALA A 91 -21.41 10.69 -26.99
CA ALA A 91 -21.49 9.60 -27.96
C ALA A 91 -22.82 8.85 -27.76
N LEU A 92 -23.93 9.56 -27.93
CA LEU A 92 -25.22 9.07 -28.46
C LEU A 92 -26.14 10.26 -28.73
#